data_AF-A0A8X6RDV9-F1
#
_entry.id   AF-A0A8X6RDV9-F1
#
_cell.length_a   1.000
_cell.length_b   1.000
_cell.length_c   1.000
_cell.angle_alpha   90.00
_cell.angle_beta   90.00
_cell.angle_gamma   90.00
#
_symmetry.space_group_name_H-M   'P 1'
#
loop_
_entity.id
_entity.type
_entity.pdbx_description
1 polymer ?
#
loop_
_entity_poly.entity_id
_entity_poly.type
_entity_poly.pdbx_seq_one_letter_code
_entity_poly.pdbx_strand_id
1 'polypeptide(L)'
;MMETVGMVRIFQRSLSHRSVRYTSYIGDGDSKTFSSITASNPYGEDITVSKIECVGHVQKRMGTRLRKLKQMSSKLSDGKSIGEREG
;
A
#
# COMPACT_ATOMS: atom_id res chain seq x y z
N MET A 1 -3.04 -9.17 16.59
CA MET A 1 -3.21 -9.92 15.33
C MET A 1 -1.88 -10.57 15.00
N MET A 2 -1.87 -11.86 14.62
CA MET A 2 -0.65 -12.65 14.45
C MET A 2 0.32 -12.05 13.41
N GLU A 3 -0.24 -11.46 12.34
CA GLU A 3 0.52 -10.85 11.25
C GLU A 3 1.34 -9.63 11.71
N THR A 4 0.75 -8.77 12.54
CA THR A 4 1.43 -7.60 13.10
C THR A 4 2.63 -8.00 13.96
N VAL A 5 2.46 -9.00 14.82
CA VAL A 5 3.55 -9.53 15.67
C VAL A 5 4.65 -10.16 14.80
N GLY A 6 4.27 -10.90 13.76
CA GLY A 6 5.21 -11.49 12.81
C GLY A 6 6.06 -10.44 12.09
N MET A 7 5.45 -9.37 11.60
CA MET A 7 6.16 -8.29 10.90
C MET A 7 7.13 -7.54 11.81
N VAL A 8 6.73 -7.20 13.03
CA VAL A 8 7.64 -6.59 14.03
C VAL A 8 8.86 -7.49 14.27
N ARG A 9 8.65 -8.80 14.47
CA ARG A 9 9.75 -9.76 14.66
C ARG A 9 10.68 -9.83 13.45
N ILE A 10 10.14 -9.76 12.22
CA ILE A 10 10.94 -9.76 10.98
C ILE A 10 11.84 -8.52 10.91
N PHE A 11 11.31 -7.35 11.25
CA PHE A 11 12.08 -6.10 11.28
C PHE A 11 13.17 -6.15 12.35
N GLN A 12 12.82 -6.50 13.60
CA GLN A 12 13.78 -6.55 14.71
C GLN A 12 14.93 -7.51 14.45
N ARG A 13 14.65 -8.72 13.94
CA ARG A 13 15.71 -9.73 13.71
C ARG A 13 16.57 -9.45 12.49
N SER A 14 16.15 -8.56 11.58
CA SER A 14 16.86 -8.31 10.33
C SER A 14 18.27 -7.77 10.56
N LEU A 15 18.44 -6.90 11.58
CA LEU A 15 19.73 -6.36 11.96
C LEU A 15 20.61 -7.45 12.60
N SER A 16 20.09 -8.18 13.58
CA SER A 16 20.88 -9.16 14.34
C SER A 16 21.25 -10.41 13.53
N HIS A 17 20.38 -10.87 12.63
CA HIS A 17 20.61 -12.12 11.87
C HIS A 17 21.19 -11.90 10.48
N ARG A 18 21.03 -10.71 9.91
CA ARG A 18 21.35 -10.45 8.50
C ARG A 18 22.11 -9.13 8.29
N SER A 19 22.30 -8.32 9.33
CA SER A 19 22.96 -7.02 9.26
C SER A 19 22.34 -6.07 8.23
N VAL A 20 21.03 -6.18 8.00
CA VAL A 20 20.27 -5.29 7.09
C VAL A 20 19.22 -4.50 7.86
N ARG A 21 18.77 -3.40 7.24
CA ARG A 21 17.66 -2.58 7.74
C ARG A 21 16.62 -2.42 6.64
N TYR A 22 15.36 -2.66 6.97
CA TYR A 22 14.24 -2.37 6.07
C TYR A 22 13.78 -0.92 6.26
N THR A 23 13.96 -0.09 5.25
CA THR A 23 13.57 1.32 5.29
C THR A 23 12.18 1.59 4.69
N SER A 24 11.57 0.58 4.06
CA SER A 24 10.27 0.69 3.40
C SER A 24 9.37 -0.49 3.75
N TYR A 25 8.09 -0.19 3.99
CA TYR A 25 7.02 -1.17 4.22
C TYR A 25 5.95 -1.02 3.13
N ILE A 26 5.68 -2.10 2.38
CA ILE A 26 4.64 -2.12 1.35
C ILE A 26 3.38 -2.76 1.95
N GLY A 27 2.28 -2.01 2.01
CA GLY A 27 1.01 -2.47 2.58
C GLY A 27 -0.19 -2.29 1.64
N ASP A 28 -1.23 -3.10 1.82
CA ASP A 28 -2.51 -3.04 1.07
C ASP A 28 -3.53 -2.15 1.81
N GLY A 29 -3.11 -0.96 2.25
CA GLY A 29 -3.89 -0.12 3.17
C GLY A 29 -3.75 -0.52 4.64
N ASP A 30 -2.84 -1.43 4.98
CA ASP A 30 -2.55 -1.86 6.35
C ASP A 30 -2.00 -0.73 7.22
N SER A 31 -2.84 -0.15 8.06
CA SER A 31 -2.42 0.90 9.00
C SER A 31 -1.90 0.32 10.31
N LYS A 32 -2.53 -0.73 10.85
CA LYS A 32 -2.17 -1.31 12.16
C LYS A 32 -0.76 -1.90 12.18
N THR A 33 -0.41 -2.67 11.15
CA THR A 33 0.90 -3.32 11.06
C THR A 33 2.02 -2.28 10.93
N PHE A 34 1.84 -1.27 10.08
CA PHE A 34 2.81 -0.19 9.95
C PHE A 34 3.00 0.56 11.27
N SER A 35 1.92 0.94 11.96
CA SER A 35 1.99 1.60 13.27
C SER A 35 2.78 0.78 14.29
N SER A 36 2.60 -0.54 14.33
CA SER A 36 3.35 -1.40 15.24
C SER A 36 4.83 -1.53 14.87
N ILE A 37 5.17 -1.57 13.58
CA ILE A 37 6.57 -1.54 13.13
C ILE A 37 7.23 -0.24 13.59
N THR A 38 6.61 0.92 13.31
CA THR A 38 7.15 2.23 13.70
C THR A 38 7.28 2.36 15.22
N ALA A 39 6.27 1.94 15.97
CA ALA A 39 6.30 1.97 17.44
C ALA A 39 7.38 1.05 18.03
N SER A 40 7.72 -0.06 17.35
CA SER A 40 8.79 -0.96 17.79
C SER A 40 10.20 -0.41 17.61
N ASN A 41 10.34 0.71 16.88
CA ASN A 41 11.60 1.40 16.57
C ASN A 41 12.78 0.44 16.32
N PRO A 42 12.68 -0.47 15.33
CA PRO A 42 13.56 -1.63 15.22
C PRO A 42 15.03 -1.29 14.91
N TYR A 43 15.32 -0.04 14.53
CA TYR A 43 16.64 0.41 14.10
C TYR A 43 17.13 1.69 14.79
N GLY A 44 16.41 2.18 15.80
CA GLY A 44 16.74 3.45 16.48
C GLY A 44 16.25 4.70 15.73
N GLU A 45 16.48 5.86 16.34
CA GLU A 45 15.96 7.16 15.87
C GLU A 45 16.52 7.61 14.52
N ASP A 46 17.69 7.11 14.12
CA ASP A 46 18.34 7.46 12.85
C ASP A 46 17.61 6.92 11.61
N ILE A 47 16.77 5.88 11.77
CA ILE A 47 16.18 5.15 10.65
C ILE A 47 14.66 5.11 10.76
N THR A 48 14.01 5.91 9.91
CA THR A 48 12.55 5.91 9.78
C THR A 48 12.09 4.93 8.70
N VAL A 49 11.11 4.08 9.03
CA VAL A 49 10.46 3.20 8.05
C VAL A 49 9.36 3.97 7.32
N SER A 50 9.44 4.05 5.99
CA SER A 50 8.44 4.69 5.14
C SER A 50 7.37 3.70 4.68
N LYS A 51 6.09 4.09 4.77
CA LYS A 51 4.99 3.30 4.21
C LYS A 51 4.80 3.61 2.72
N ILE A 52 4.70 2.57 1.92
CA ILE A 52 4.40 2.61 0.49
C ILE A 52 3.14 1.80 0.23
N GLU A 53 2.23 2.34 -0.58
CA GLU A 53 1.01 1.63 -0.98
C GLU A 53 1.33 0.58 -2.05
N CYS A 54 0.77 -0.61 -1.91
CA CYS A 54 0.90 -1.66 -2.92
C CYS A 54 0.31 -1.22 -4.28
N VAL A 55 1.05 -1.44 -5.37
CA VAL A 55 0.57 -1.12 -6.73
C VAL A 55 -0.74 -1.83 -7.07
N GLY A 56 -0.89 -3.09 -6.64
CA GLY A 56 -2.14 -3.83 -6.81
C GLY A 56 -3.31 -3.20 -6.05
N HIS A 57 -3.05 -2.64 -4.86
CA HIS A 57 -4.05 -1.89 -4.11
C HIS A 57 -4.49 -0.64 -4.88
N VAL A 58 -3.52 0.12 -5.39
CA VAL A 58 -3.76 1.33 -6.18
C VAL A 58 -4.58 0.99 -7.42
N GLN A 59 -4.21 -0.06 -8.15
CA GLN A 59 -4.95 -0.55 -9.31
C GLN A 59 -6.39 -0.91 -8.98
N LYS A 60 -6.63 -1.69 -7.91
CA LYS A 60 -8.00 -2.04 -7.45
C LYS A 60 -8.81 -0.80 -7.09
N ARG A 61 -8.21 0.14 -6.36
CA ARG A 61 -8.83 1.41 -5.96
C ARG A 61 -9.22 2.26 -7.18
N MET A 62 -8.31 2.43 -8.13
CA MET A 62 -8.56 3.16 -9.37
C MET A 62 -9.63 2.46 -10.22
N GLY A 63 -9.51 1.15 -10.43
CA GLY A 63 -10.48 0.36 -11.19
C GLY A 63 -11.89 0.43 -10.61
N THR A 64 -12.03 0.40 -9.28
CA THR A 64 -13.32 0.56 -8.60
C THR A 64 -13.93 1.94 -8.87
N ARG A 65 -13.12 3.01 -8.77
CA ARG A 65 -13.59 4.38 -9.05
C ARG A 65 -14.02 4.54 -10.51
N LEU A 66 -13.24 4.02 -11.47
CA LEU A 66 -13.56 4.07 -12.89
C LEU A 66 -14.85 3.32 -13.22
N ARG A 67 -15.07 2.14 -12.63
CA ARG A 67 -16.32 1.37 -12.83
C ARG A 67 -17.54 2.10 -12.27
N LYS A 68 -17.41 2.72 -11.09
CA LYS A 68 -18.48 3.56 -10.51
C LYS A 68 -18.77 4.77 -11.40
N LEU A 69 -17.73 5.46 -11.90
CA LEU A 69 -17.89 6.58 -12.83
C LEU A 69 -18.61 6.14 -14.11
N LYS A 70 -18.24 5.00 -14.70
CA LYS A 70 -18.93 4.46 -15.89
C LYS A 70 -20.42 4.20 -15.64
N GLN A 71 -20.82 3.83 -14.43
CA GLN A 71 -22.22 3.59 -14.08
C GLN A 71 -23.03 4.87 -13.85
N MET A 72 -22.38 5.93 -13.37
CA MET A 72 -23.05 7.19 -13.02
C MET A 72 -22.98 8.25 -14.13
N SER A 73 -21.99 8.16 -15.02
CA SER A 73 -21.71 9.19 -16.02
C SER A 73 -22.56 9.00 -17.27
N SER A 74 -23.06 10.12 -17.78
CA SER A 74 -23.48 10.27 -19.18
C SER A 74 -22.26 10.42 -20.10
N LYS A 75 -22.49 10.68 -21.39
CA LYS A 75 -21.46 10.89 -22.41
C LYS A 75 -20.41 11.92 -21.96
N LEU A 76 -19.16 11.69 -22.36
CA LEU A 76 -18.04 12.59 -22.18
C LEU A 76 -18.20 13.87 -23.03
N SER A 77 -17.30 14.85 -22.87
CA SER A 77 -17.36 16.12 -23.61
C SER A 77 -17.22 15.94 -25.14
N ASP A 78 -16.64 14.84 -25.58
CA ASP A 78 -16.53 14.43 -27.00
C ASP A 78 -17.76 13.62 -27.48
N GLY A 79 -18.79 13.46 -26.64
CA GLY A 79 -19.98 12.68 -26.94
C GLY A 79 -19.82 11.16 -26.85
N LYS A 80 -18.63 10.65 -26.48
CA LYS A 80 -18.35 9.22 -26.34
C LYS A 80 -18.72 8.68 -24.97
N SER A 81 -18.98 7.38 -24.89
CA SER A 81 -19.25 6.71 -23.61
C SER A 81 -17.95 6.37 -22.87
N ILE A 82 -17.95 6.38 -21.53
CA ILE A 82 -16.76 5.94 -20.76
C ILE A 82 -16.45 4.46 -21.07
N GLY A 83 -15.27 4.23 -21.66
CA GLY A 83 -14.78 2.91 -22.05
C GLY A 83 -15.29 2.43 -23.42
N GLU A 84 -15.77 3.34 -24.27
CA GLU A 84 -15.95 3.11 -25.70
C GLU A 84 -14.60 2.76 -26.35
N ARG A 85 -14.59 1.74 -27.21
CA ARG A 85 -13.39 1.30 -27.96
C ARG A 85 -13.53 1.78 -29.39
N GLU A 86 -12.46 2.34 -29.94
CA GLU A 86 -12.37 2.57 -31.38
C GLU A 86 -12.20 1.19 -32.03
N GLY A 87 -13.10 0.89 -32.99
CA GLY A 87 -13.11 -0.35 -33.75
C GLY A 87 -12.03 -0.36 -34.83
#